data_AF-A0A191UJ36-F1
#
_entry.id   AF-A0A191UJ36-F1
#
_cell.length_a   1.000
_cell.length_b   1.000
_cell.length_c   1.000
_cell.angle_alpha   90.00
_cell.angle_beta   90.00
_cell.angle_gamma   90.00
#
_symmetry.space_group_name_H-M   'P 1'
#
loop_
_entity.id
_entity.type
_entity.pdbx_description
1 polymer ?
#
loop_
_entity_poly.entity_id
_entity_poly.type
_entity_poly.pdbx_seq_one_letter_code
_entity_poly.pdbx_strand_id
1 'polypeptide(L)'
;PLTFMWFISSLAETNRTPFDFAEGESELVSGFNVEYSGVGFAFIFMAEYSNILFMSMIISLISLGGNFNSFMFFLKIVFFSFLWIWIRGTLPRYRYDKLMYLSWKLFLPVSLNFLLFNMGLSIIFMVFII
;
A
#
# COMPACT_ATOMS: atom_id res chain seq x y z
N PRO A 1 -12.11 -4.38 -7.52
CA PRO A 1 -10.83 -5.08 -7.79
C PRO A 1 -9.61 -4.15 -7.70
N LEU A 2 -9.66 -2.97 -8.34
CA LEU A 2 -8.57 -1.98 -8.32
C LEU A 2 -8.23 -1.50 -6.91
N THR A 3 -9.23 -1.23 -6.07
CA THR A 3 -9.03 -0.83 -4.67
C THR A 3 -8.28 -1.88 -3.84
N PHE A 4 -8.57 -3.16 -4.04
CA PHE A 4 -7.85 -4.26 -3.38
C PHE A 4 -6.42 -4.41 -3.90
N MET A 5 -6.19 -4.30 -5.22
CA MET A 5 -4.83 -4.31 -5.77
C MET A 5 -4.02 -3.12 -5.26
N TRP A 6 -4.63 -1.93 -5.19
CA TRP A 6 -4.03 -0.73 -4.62
C TRP A 6 -3.68 -0.90 -3.14
N PHE A 7 -4.57 -1.54 -2.37
CA PHE A 7 -4.28 -1.86 -0.97
C PHE A 7 -3.05 -2.76 -0.84
N ILE A 8 -2.94 -3.81 -1.66
CA ILE A 8 -1.77 -4.71 -1.64
C ILE A 8 -0.49 -3.99 -2.09
N SER A 9 -0.56 -3.09 -3.09
CA SER A 9 0.61 -2.30 -3.50
C SER A 9 1.05 -1.30 -2.44
N SER A 10 0.11 -0.66 -1.73
CA SER A 10 0.44 0.24 -0.62
C SER A 10 1.10 -0.49 0.56
N LEU A 11 0.71 -1.73 0.83
CA LEU A 11 1.38 -2.59 1.82
C LEU A 11 2.83 -2.87 1.40
N ALA A 12 3.05 -3.19 0.12
CA ALA A 12 4.39 -3.41 -0.43
C ALA A 12 5.27 -2.15 -0.36
N GLU A 13 4.71 -0.97 -0.63
CA GLU A 13 5.45 0.30 -0.58
C GLU A 13 5.84 0.69 0.85
N THR A 14 5.01 0.39 1.85
CA THR A 14 5.36 0.62 3.26
C THR A 14 6.42 -0.33 3.80
N ASN A 15 6.96 -1.25 2.99
CA ASN A 15 8.01 -2.21 3.36
C ASN A 15 7.73 -2.97 4.66
N ARG A 16 6.46 -3.21 4.99
CA ARG A 16 6.06 -3.92 6.23
C ARG A 16 5.61 -5.34 5.95
N THR A 17 5.71 -6.18 6.98
CA THR A 17 5.34 -7.59 6.92
C THR A 17 3.91 -7.71 6.41
N PRO A 18 3.66 -8.45 5.32
CA PRO A 18 4.45 -9.58 4.83
C PRO A 18 5.50 -9.28 3.74
N PHE A 19 5.70 -8.00 3.35
CA PHE A 19 6.64 -7.55 2.31
C PHE A 19 7.88 -6.83 2.87
N ASP A 20 8.26 -7.17 4.10
CA ASP A 20 9.40 -6.59 4.79
C ASP A 20 10.72 -7.27 4.41
N PHE A 21 11.27 -6.84 3.26
CA PHE A 21 12.53 -7.36 2.72
C PHE A 21 13.76 -6.54 3.13
N ALA A 22 13.57 -5.23 3.35
CA ALA A 22 14.66 -4.31 3.65
C ALA A 22 15.19 -4.47 5.09
N GLU A 23 14.31 -4.83 6.04
CA GLU A 23 14.65 -4.93 7.46
C GLU A 23 14.93 -6.37 7.91
N GLY A 24 14.81 -7.36 7.01
CA GLY A 24 14.74 -8.80 7.29
C GLY A 24 15.58 -9.31 8.46
N GLU A 25 15.04 -9.22 9.68
CA GLU A 25 15.77 -9.49 10.93
C GLU A 25 16.34 -10.91 11.00
N SER A 26 15.65 -11.86 10.36
CA SER A 26 16.01 -13.27 10.30
C SER A 26 17.07 -13.60 9.24
N GLU A 27 17.24 -12.75 8.24
CA GLU A 27 18.10 -13.01 7.08
C GLU A 27 19.32 -12.07 7.03
N LEU A 28 19.16 -10.81 7.47
CA LEU A 28 20.14 -9.74 7.31
C LEU A 28 20.47 -9.02 8.62
N VAL A 29 20.12 -9.58 9.79
CA VAL A 29 20.42 -8.99 11.13
C VAL A 29 20.00 -7.51 11.18
N SER A 30 18.72 -7.23 10.94
CA SER A 30 18.08 -5.88 10.87
C SER A 30 18.44 -4.98 9.67
N GLY A 31 19.17 -5.50 8.68
CA GLY A 31 19.34 -4.85 7.37
C GLY A 31 20.00 -3.47 7.48
N PHE A 32 19.36 -2.44 6.90
CA PHE A 32 19.93 -1.08 6.87
C PHE A 32 19.90 -0.36 8.23
N ASN A 33 19.12 -0.85 9.20
CA ASN A 33 19.03 -0.23 10.53
C ASN A 33 20.28 -0.46 11.40
N VAL A 34 21.18 -1.36 11.00
CA VAL A 34 22.42 -1.67 11.74
C VAL A 34 23.42 -0.52 11.72
N GLU A 35 23.41 0.27 10.65
CA GLU A 35 24.38 1.36 10.45
C GLU A 35 23.99 2.63 11.20
N TYR A 36 22.72 2.77 11.58
CA TYR A 36 22.19 3.96 12.24
C TYR A 36 22.11 3.76 13.76
N SER A 37 22.67 4.70 14.52
CA SER A 37 22.59 4.70 15.98
C SER A 37 21.76 5.87 16.52
N GLY A 38 21.10 5.64 17.67
CA GLY A 38 20.43 6.65 18.48
C GLY A 38 19.34 7.44 17.73
N VAL A 39 19.66 8.68 17.36
CA VAL A 39 18.71 9.63 16.78
C VAL A 39 18.37 9.31 15.32
N GLY A 40 19.35 8.85 14.53
CA GLY A 40 19.13 8.46 13.13
C GLY A 40 18.15 7.30 13.01
N PHE A 41 18.29 6.32 13.90
CA PHE A 41 17.35 5.21 14.05
C PHE A 41 15.94 5.71 14.38
N ALA A 42 15.80 6.60 15.37
CA ALA A 42 14.48 7.13 15.75
C ALA A 42 13.75 7.84 14.59
N PHE A 43 14.47 8.59 13.74
CA PHE A 43 13.86 9.23 12.58
C PHE A 43 13.41 8.25 11.51
N ILE A 44 14.11 7.14 11.32
CA ILE A 44 13.68 6.08 10.39
C ILE A 44 12.35 5.48 10.85
N PHE A 45 12.21 5.11 12.12
CA PHE A 45 10.93 4.58 12.62
C PHE A 45 9.81 5.62 12.53
N MET A 46 10.07 6.87 12.89
CA MET A 46 9.07 7.93 12.75
C MET A 46 8.63 8.10 11.29
N ALA A 47 9.57 8.07 10.35
CA ALA A 47 9.28 8.16 8.92
C ALA A 47 8.41 6.98 8.44
N GLU A 48 8.75 5.75 8.81
CA GLU A 48 7.96 4.57 8.42
C GLU A 48 6.53 4.61 8.98
N TYR A 49 6.35 4.95 10.26
CA TYR A 49 5.02 5.09 10.85
C TYR A 49 4.24 6.24 10.23
N SER A 50 4.91 7.34 9.88
CA SER A 50 4.28 8.45 9.16
C SER A 50 3.81 8.03 7.76
N ASN A 51 4.59 7.18 7.08
CA ASN A 51 4.23 6.63 5.77
C ASN A 51 3.02 5.69 5.85
N ILE A 52 2.89 4.90 6.92
CA ILE A 52 1.68 4.07 7.12
C ILE A 52 0.43 4.95 7.25
N LEU A 53 0.50 5.99 8.07
CA LEU A 53 -0.62 6.93 8.23
C LEU A 53 -0.94 7.64 6.91
N PHE A 54 0.08 8.09 6.18
CA PHE A 54 -0.09 8.74 4.89
C PHE A 54 -0.73 7.81 3.85
N MET A 55 -0.26 6.57 3.74
CA MET A 55 -0.85 5.59 2.81
C MET A 55 -2.28 5.21 3.19
N SER A 56 -2.58 5.09 4.49
CA SER A 56 -3.95 4.86 4.96
C SER A 56 -4.89 6.02 4.60
N MET A 57 -4.39 7.26 4.63
CA MET A 57 -5.13 8.44 4.18
C MET A 57 -5.42 8.36 2.68
N ILE A 58 -4.41 8.06 1.84
CA ILE A 58 -4.58 7.94 0.38
C ILE A 58 -5.60 6.86 0.04
N ILE A 59 -5.54 5.69 0.68
CA ILE A 59 -6.49 4.59 0.43
C ILE A 59 -7.90 5.00 0.81
N SER A 60 -8.08 5.68 1.94
CA SER A 60 -9.39 6.16 2.37
C SER A 60 -10.01 7.14 1.37
N LEU A 61 -9.19 8.02 0.78
CA LEU A 61 -9.61 8.99 -0.24
C LEU A 61 -10.02 8.30 -1.54
N ILE A 62 -9.17 7.40 -2.07
CA ILE A 62 -9.39 6.74 -3.35
C ILE A 62 -10.53 5.73 -3.29
N SER A 63 -10.66 4.98 -2.18
CA SER A 63 -11.61 3.86 -2.07
C SER A 63 -12.98 4.29 -1.55
N LEU A 64 -13.02 5.12 -0.50
CA LEU A 64 -14.25 5.42 0.25
C LEU A 64 -14.67 6.90 0.16
N GLY A 65 -14.00 7.70 -0.66
CA GLY A 65 -14.25 9.13 -0.85
C GLY A 65 -13.80 10.01 0.32
N GLY A 66 -13.40 11.25 0.00
CA GLY A 66 -12.89 12.23 0.95
C GLY A 66 -13.93 13.26 1.38
N ASN A 67 -14.52 13.08 2.56
CA ASN A 67 -15.31 14.12 3.21
C ASN A 67 -14.50 14.73 4.37
N PHE A 68 -13.61 15.66 4.05
CA PHE A 68 -12.69 16.28 5.03
C PHE A 68 -13.39 16.89 6.24
N ASN A 69 -14.60 17.44 6.03
CA ASN A 69 -15.35 18.12 7.08
C ASN A 69 -16.10 17.15 8.02
N SER A 70 -16.18 15.86 7.65
CA SER A 70 -16.90 14.87 8.44
C SER A 70 -15.96 14.13 9.39
N PHE A 71 -16.37 13.96 10.65
CA PHE A 71 -15.67 13.10 11.60
C PHE A 71 -15.49 11.66 11.08
N MET A 72 -16.40 11.23 10.19
CA MET A 72 -16.36 9.91 9.57
C MET A 72 -15.09 9.68 8.73
N PHE A 73 -14.46 10.73 8.20
CA PHE A 73 -13.20 10.58 7.46
C PHE A 73 -12.05 10.13 8.37
N PHE A 74 -11.91 10.71 9.55
CA PHE A 74 -10.89 10.30 10.51
C PHE A 74 -11.10 8.87 11.00
N LEU A 75 -12.36 8.45 11.23
CA LEU A 75 -12.67 7.06 11.56
C LEU A 75 -12.26 6.09 10.44
N LYS A 76 -12.43 6.46 9.17
CA LYS A 76 -11.97 5.64 8.03
C LYS A 76 -10.45 5.49 8.02
N ILE A 77 -9.70 6.55 8.30
CA ILE A 77 -8.22 6.49 8.38
C ILE A 77 -7.80 5.54 9.49
N VAL A 78 -8.38 5.67 10.69
CA VAL A 78 -8.09 4.78 11.82
C VAL A 78 -8.45 3.33 11.52
N PHE A 79 -9.56 3.09 10.83
CA PHE A 79 -9.93 1.75 10.38
C PHE A 79 -8.89 1.17 9.43
N PHE A 80 -8.41 1.94 8.45
CA PHE A 80 -7.37 1.48 7.55
C PHE A 80 -6.05 1.25 8.30
N SER A 81 -5.59 2.14 9.17
CA SER A 81 -4.35 1.90 9.92
C SER A 81 -4.44 0.66 10.83
N PHE A 82 -5.63 0.36 11.37
CA PHE A 82 -5.87 -0.90 12.09
C PHE A 82 -5.67 -2.14 11.21
N LEU A 83 -6.02 -2.08 9.91
CA LEU A 83 -5.78 -3.19 8.98
C LEU A 83 -4.29 -3.50 8.81
N TRP A 84 -3.39 -2.51 8.84
CA TRP A 84 -1.94 -2.76 8.78
C TRP A 84 -1.46 -3.59 9.99
N ILE A 85 -1.96 -3.23 11.18
CA ILE A 85 -1.62 -3.95 12.42
C ILE A 85 -2.16 -5.38 12.37
N TRP A 86 -3.39 -5.54 11.88
CA TRP A 86 -4.03 -6.87 11.78
C TRP A 86 -3.31 -7.78 10.77
N ILE A 87 -2.94 -7.25 9.61
CA ILE A 87 -2.23 -7.99 8.56
C ILE A 87 -0.87 -8.49 9.06
N ARG A 88 -0.14 -7.64 9.80
CA ARG A 88 1.11 -8.02 10.46
C ARG A 88 0.93 -9.20 11.42
N GLY A 89 -0.19 -9.26 12.14
CA GLY A 89 -0.46 -10.33 13.10
C GLY A 89 -0.89 -11.66 12.48
N THR A 90 -1.33 -11.68 11.22
CA THR A 90 -1.98 -12.85 10.62
C THR A 90 -1.19 -13.54 9.52
N LEU A 91 -0.33 -12.80 8.80
CA LEU A 91 0.33 -13.31 7.60
C LEU A 91 1.82 -13.58 7.81
N PRO A 92 2.34 -14.74 7.34
CA PRO A 92 3.77 -15.00 7.33
C PRO A 92 4.47 -14.12 6.29
N ARG A 93 5.78 -13.92 6.45
CA ARG A 93 6.62 -13.19 5.49
C ARG A 93 6.62 -13.88 4.11
N TYR A 94 6.50 -13.11 3.03
CA TYR A 94 6.68 -13.61 1.66
C TYR A 94 8.15 -13.57 1.27
N ARG A 95 8.55 -14.41 0.31
CA ARG A 95 9.87 -14.33 -0.35
C ARG A 95 9.82 -13.32 -1.50
N TYR A 96 10.95 -12.67 -1.78
CA TYR A 96 11.08 -11.64 -2.82
C TYR A 96 10.56 -12.11 -4.19
N ASP A 97 10.87 -13.34 -4.59
CA ASP A 97 10.42 -13.89 -5.88
C ASP A 97 8.91 -13.96 -6.01
N LYS A 98 8.19 -14.21 -4.91
CA LYS A 98 6.72 -14.28 -4.91
C LYS A 98 6.11 -12.89 -5.06
N LEU A 99 6.73 -11.85 -4.47
CA LEU A 99 6.33 -10.47 -4.71
C LEU A 99 6.57 -10.08 -6.16
N MET A 100 7.75 -10.37 -6.71
CA MET A 100 8.06 -10.06 -8.11
C MET A 100 7.13 -10.79 -9.08
N TYR A 101 6.79 -12.04 -8.79
CA TYR A 101 5.79 -12.76 -9.57
C TYR A 101 4.41 -12.07 -9.51
N LEU A 102 3.97 -11.66 -8.31
CA LEU A 102 2.70 -10.95 -8.11
C LEU A 102 2.65 -9.64 -8.91
N SER A 103 3.68 -8.81 -8.82
CA SER A 103 3.71 -7.50 -9.49
C SER A 103 3.76 -7.64 -11.00
N TRP A 104 4.68 -8.45 -11.52
CA TRP A 104 4.94 -8.54 -12.96
C TRP A 104 3.95 -9.41 -13.71
N LYS A 105 3.56 -10.57 -13.17
CA LYS A 105 2.69 -11.50 -13.91
C LYS A 105 1.21 -11.29 -13.63
N LEU A 106 0.85 -10.71 -12.48
CA LEU A 106 -0.54 -10.61 -12.05
C LEU A 106 -1.03 -9.15 -12.05
N PHE A 107 -0.33 -8.24 -11.37
CA PHE A 107 -0.80 -6.86 -11.27
C PHE A 107 -0.64 -6.09 -12.58
N LEU A 108 0.49 -6.24 -13.28
CA LEU A 108 0.77 -5.49 -14.49
C LEU A 108 -0.20 -5.81 -15.66
N PRO A 109 -0.49 -7.06 -16.01
CA PRO A 109 -1.45 -7.35 -17.07
C PRO A 109 -2.88 -6.92 -16.71
N VAL A 110 -3.25 -7.07 -15.43
CA VAL A 110 -4.59 -6.69 -14.96
C VAL A 110 -4.76 -5.17 -14.96
N SER A 111 -3.77 -4.41 -14.47
CA SER A 111 -3.85 -2.94 -14.45
C SER A 111 -3.89 -2.34 -15.86
N LEU A 112 -3.11 -2.88 -16.80
CA LEU A 112 -3.13 -2.47 -18.20
C LEU A 112 -4.49 -2.74 -18.86
N ASN A 113 -5.08 -3.92 -18.62
CA ASN A 113 -6.42 -4.22 -19.15
C ASN A 113 -7.49 -3.27 -18.59
N PHE A 114 -7.46 -2.96 -17.29
CA PHE A 114 -8.39 -1.99 -16.70
C PHE A 114 -8.16 -0.57 -17.23
N LEU A 115 -6.92 -0.16 -17.49
CA LEU A 115 -6.61 1.14 -18.07
C LEU A 115 -7.20 1.27 -19.48
N LEU A 116 -6.97 0.27 -20.34
CA LEU A 116 -7.54 0.25 -21.70
C LEU A 116 -9.07 0.23 -21.66
N PHE A 117 -9.67 -0.56 -20.76
CA PHE A 117 -11.11 -0.61 -20.58
C PHE A 117 -11.71 0.74 -20.15
N ASN A 118 -11.11 1.41 -19.16
CA ASN A 118 -11.59 2.69 -18.67
C ASN A 118 -11.43 3.80 -19.72
N MET A 119 -10.31 3.81 -20.47
CA MET A 119 -10.13 4.73 -21.60
C MET A 119 -11.20 4.49 -22.68
N GLY A 120 -11.42 3.24 -23.08
CA GLY A 120 -12.45 2.88 -24.06
C GLY A 120 -13.86 3.31 -23.63
N LEU A 121 -14.24 3.06 -22.37
CA LEU A 121 -15.50 3.52 -21.81
C LEU A 121 -15.64 5.05 -21.87
N SER A 122 -14.60 5.79 -21.48
CA SER A 122 -14.64 7.25 -21.49
C SER A 122 -14.89 7.83 -22.89
N ILE A 123 -14.31 7.21 -23.93
CA ILE A 123 -14.52 7.59 -25.32
C ILE A 123 -15.96 7.29 -25.75
N ILE A 124 -16.49 6.11 -25.39
CA ILE A 124 -17.88 5.72 -25.68
C ILE A 124 -18.85 6.72 -25.05
N PHE A 125 -18.66 7.08 -23.78
CA PHE A 125 -19.51 8.07 -23.11
C PHE A 125 -19.45 9.45 -23.78
N MET A 126 -18.26 9.91 -24.19
CA MET A 126 -18.13 11.16 -24.95
C MET A 126 -18.92 11.13 -26.26
N VAL A 127 -18.88 10.00 -26.99
CA VAL A 127 -19.62 9.84 -28.25
C VAL A 127 -21.14 9.79 -28.04
N PHE A 128 -21.63 9.22 -26.93
CA PHE A 128 -23.07 9.18 -26.64
C PHE A 128 -23.62 10.51 -26.07
N ILE A 129 -22.76 11.36 -25.51
CA ILE A 129 -23.15 12.66 -24.93
C ILE A 129 -23.17 13.77 -25.99
N ILE A 130 -22.38 13.62 -27.07
CA ILE A 130 -22.41 14.48 -28.26
C ILE A 130 -23.58 14.07 -29.17
#